data_AF-A0A1Q7WKM8-F1
#
_entry.id   AF-A0A1Q7WKM8-F1
#
_cell.length_a   1.000
_cell.length_b   1.000
_cell.length_c   1.000
_cell.angle_alpha   90.00
_cell.angle_beta   90.00
_cell.angle_gamma   90.00
#
_symmetry.space_group_name_H-M   'P 1'
#
loop_
_entity.id
_entity.type
_entity.pdbx_description
1 polymer ?
#
loop_
_entity_poly.entity_id
_entity_poly.type
_entity_poly.pdbx_seq_one_letter_code
_entity_poly.pdbx_strand_id
1 'polypeptide(L)'
;MALILYPDGTSKEVHPANGDHFEYEELTEIVEGTIEMIPLPDGRIMTLTAEGRPDVEAGIAGLPRNEQASVLAGFPSNEGPLAALRGLGVTPPSSYVGPLELAYIPGTVLVSTKQEVSWTETEE
;
A
#
# COMPACT_ATOMS: atom_id res chain seq x y z
N MET A 1 -13.69 -10.45 2.23
CA MET A 1 -12.51 -11.23 1.81
C MET A 1 -11.40 -10.32 1.30
N ALA A 2 -10.36 -10.15 2.12
CA ALA A 2 -9.16 -9.43 1.75
C ALA A 2 -7.94 -10.38 1.72
N LEU A 3 -6.86 -9.89 1.12
CA LEU A 3 -5.62 -10.65 0.97
C LEU A 3 -4.47 -9.89 1.63
N ILE A 4 -3.84 -10.50 2.62
CA ILE A 4 -2.55 -10.03 3.15
C ILE A 4 -1.45 -10.49 2.20
N LEU A 5 -0.58 -9.57 1.82
CA LEU A 5 0.63 -9.85 1.07
C LEU A 5 1.83 -9.58 1.97
N TYR A 6 2.66 -10.59 2.19
CA TYR A 6 3.86 -10.49 3.00
C TYR A 6 5.09 -10.21 2.12
N PRO A 7 6.11 -9.50 2.65
CA PRO A 7 7.35 -9.24 1.93
C PRO A 7 8.14 -10.47 1.51
N ASP A 8 7.94 -11.60 2.17
CA ASP A 8 8.58 -12.88 1.84
C ASP A 8 7.96 -13.57 0.60
N GLY A 9 6.94 -12.95 0.00
CA GLY A 9 6.22 -13.46 -1.15
C GLY A 9 5.08 -14.41 -0.81
N THR A 10 4.81 -14.65 0.48
CA THR A 10 3.63 -15.40 0.91
C THR A 10 2.39 -14.49 0.96
N SER A 11 1.21 -15.11 0.91
CA SER A 11 -0.06 -14.40 1.01
C SER A 11 -1.04 -15.16 1.88
N LYS A 12 -1.90 -14.44 2.59
CA LYS A 12 -2.93 -15.02 3.46
C LYS A 12 -4.28 -14.37 3.23
N GLU A 13 -5.30 -15.19 2.96
CA GLU A 13 -6.68 -14.71 2.93
C GLU A 13 -7.17 -14.42 4.35
N VAL A 14 -7.81 -13.27 4.51
CA VAL A 14 -8.38 -12.83 5.79
C VAL A 14 -9.78 -12.26 5.59
N HIS A 15 -10.56 -12.35 6.66
CA HIS A 15 -11.92 -11.81 6.74
C HIS A 15 -12.00 -10.90 7.95
N PRO A 16 -12.81 -9.82 7.90
CA PRO A 16 -13.04 -8.98 9.06
C PRO A 16 -13.61 -9.78 10.24
N ALA A 17 -13.16 -9.49 11.46
CA ALA A 17 -13.64 -10.17 12.66
C ALA A 17 -15.15 -9.94 12.89
N ASN A 18 -15.66 -8.77 12.49
CA ASN A 18 -17.08 -8.43 12.55
C ASN A 18 -17.92 -9.04 11.40
N GLY A 19 -17.28 -9.65 10.40
CA GLY A 19 -17.91 -10.27 9.24
C GLY A 19 -18.37 -9.32 8.13
N ASP A 20 -18.13 -8.01 8.27
CA ASP A 20 -18.60 -6.97 7.34
C ASP A 20 -17.43 -6.16 6.75
N HIS A 21 -16.67 -5.45 7.60
CA HIS A 21 -15.60 -4.55 7.19
C HIS A 21 -14.45 -4.53 8.20
N PHE A 22 -13.23 -4.28 7.72
CA PHE A 22 -12.07 -4.16 8.60
C PHE A 22 -12.13 -2.85 9.39
N GLU A 23 -12.10 -2.96 10.71
CA GLU A 23 -11.97 -1.83 11.62
C GLU A 23 -10.56 -1.27 11.60
N TYR A 24 -10.40 -0.01 12.02
CA TYR A 24 -9.09 0.66 12.06
C TYR A 24 -8.05 -0.14 12.86
N GLU A 25 -8.45 -0.68 14.01
CA GLU A 25 -7.57 -1.50 14.87
C GLU A 25 -7.08 -2.75 14.13
N GLU A 26 -7.97 -3.48 13.45
CA GLU A 26 -7.61 -4.66 12.66
C GLU A 26 -6.61 -4.31 11.55
N LEU A 27 -6.82 -3.18 10.88
CA LEU A 27 -5.91 -2.71 9.82
C LEU A 27 -4.53 -2.39 10.38
N THR A 28 -4.45 -1.67 11.51
CA THR A 28 -3.17 -1.32 12.16
C THR A 28 -2.42 -2.55 12.68
N GLU A 29 -3.13 -3.58 13.16
CA GLU A 29 -2.55 -4.85 13.57
C GLU A 29 -1.99 -5.64 12.37
N ILE A 30 -2.68 -5.60 11.23
CA ILE A 30 -2.25 -6.32 10.02
C ILE A 30 -0.99 -5.69 9.40
N VAL A 31 -0.95 -4.37 9.26
CA VAL A 31 0.16 -3.67 8.56
C VAL A 31 1.25 -3.20 9.51
N GLU A 32 1.09 -3.41 10.82
CA GLU A 32 2.05 -3.08 11.87
C GLU A 32 2.42 -1.58 11.89
N GLY A 33 1.46 -0.73 12.31
CA GLY A 33 1.73 0.68 12.59
C GLY A 33 0.66 1.62 12.03
N THR A 34 1.07 2.87 11.76
CA THR A 34 0.17 3.87 11.16
C THR A 34 -0.18 3.46 9.75
N ILE A 35 -1.47 3.52 9.39
CA ILE A 35 -1.92 3.05 8.07
C ILE A 35 -1.96 4.16 7.03
N GLU A 36 -1.65 3.79 5.81
CA GLU A 36 -1.93 4.55 4.60
C GLU A 36 -2.69 3.65 3.61
N MET A 37 -3.56 4.24 2.80
CA MET A 37 -4.31 3.53 1.78
C MET A 37 -4.07 4.14 0.42
N ILE A 38 -3.83 3.28 -0.57
CA ILE A 38 -3.72 3.67 -1.97
C ILE A 38 -4.76 2.94 -2.82
N PRO A 39 -5.41 3.62 -3.78
CA PRO A 39 -6.26 2.96 -4.76
C PRO A 39 -5.40 2.16 -5.75
N LEU A 40 -5.80 0.93 -6.02
CA LEU A 40 -5.18 0.08 -7.03
C LEU A 40 -5.83 0.28 -8.40
N PRO A 41 -5.11 0.03 -9.51
CA PRO A 41 -5.64 0.16 -10.87
C PRO A 41 -6.86 -0.73 -11.17
N ASP A 42 -7.03 -1.82 -10.42
CA ASP A 42 -8.16 -2.75 -10.54
C ASP A 42 -9.37 -2.34 -9.69
N GLY A 43 -9.33 -1.18 -9.03
CA GLY A 43 -10.41 -0.64 -8.21
C GLY A 43 -10.43 -1.15 -6.77
N ARG A 44 -9.47 -2.00 -6.36
CA ARG A 44 -9.27 -2.38 -4.96
C ARG A 44 -8.50 -1.31 -4.19
N ILE A 45 -8.47 -1.45 -2.87
CA ILE A 45 -7.70 -0.61 -1.95
C ILE A 45 -6.56 -1.45 -1.40
N MET A 46 -5.37 -0.85 -1.36
CA MET A 46 -4.22 -1.43 -0.66
C MET A 46 -3.95 -0.59 0.58
N THR A 47 -4.05 -1.21 1.74
CA THR A 47 -3.65 -0.65 3.03
C THR A 47 -2.22 -1.10 3.33
N LEU A 48 -1.35 -0.15 3.66
CA LEU A 48 0.06 -0.36 3.96
C LEU A 48 0.47 0.48 5.18
N THR A 49 1.64 0.21 5.74
CA THR A 49 2.21 1.05 6.80
C THR A 49 2.81 2.33 6.23
N ALA A 50 2.45 3.47 6.83
CA ALA A 50 3.02 4.78 6.52
C ALA A 50 4.49 4.90 6.94
N GLU A 51 4.93 4.06 7.89
CA GLU A 51 6.30 4.08 8.44
C GLU A 51 7.35 3.58 7.43
N GLY A 52 6.92 2.85 6.39
CA GLY A 52 7.82 2.38 5.34
C GLY A 52 8.23 3.44 4.31
N ARG A 53 7.69 4.67 4.38
CA ARG A 53 7.99 5.72 3.39
C ARG A 53 9.46 6.15 3.42
N PRO A 54 10.08 6.40 2.25
CA PRO A 54 11.44 6.91 2.15
C PRO A 54 11.61 8.38 2.55
N ASP A 55 10.59 9.06 3.10
CA ASP A 55 10.60 10.52 3.25
C ASP A 55 10.33 11.05 4.67
N VAL A 56 10.76 10.31 5.70
CA VAL A 56 10.85 10.87 7.06
C VAL A 56 12.30 10.83 7.48
N GLU A 57 12.75 11.82 8.26
CA GLU A 57 14.06 11.87 8.92
C GLU A 57 14.45 10.57 9.65
N ALA A 58 13.48 9.68 9.88
CA ALA A 58 13.69 8.25 10.13
C ALA A 58 13.82 7.51 8.79
N GLY A 59 15.05 7.41 8.25
CA GLY A 59 15.31 6.69 7.01
C GLY A 59 14.67 5.30 6.99
N ILE A 60 14.32 4.81 5.79
CA ILE A 60 13.80 3.48 5.42
C ILE A 60 13.62 2.64 6.69
N ALA A 61 12.40 2.41 7.16
CA ALA A 61 12.11 1.69 8.42
C ALA A 61 12.63 0.23 8.46
N GLY A 62 13.58 -0.16 7.62
CA GLY A 62 14.16 -1.49 7.51
C GLY A 62 13.18 -2.51 6.95
N LEU A 63 11.99 -2.06 6.55
CA LEU A 63 10.94 -2.95 6.11
C LEU A 63 11.33 -3.57 4.76
N PRO A 64 11.26 -4.91 4.66
CA PRO A 64 11.59 -5.60 3.43
C PRO A 64 10.61 -5.21 2.33
N ARG A 65 11.11 -5.20 1.10
CA ARG A 65 10.33 -4.89 -0.09
C ARG A 65 9.27 -5.96 -0.33
N ASN A 66 8.05 -5.52 -0.62
CA ASN A 66 6.96 -6.38 -1.03
C ASN A 66 6.79 -6.29 -2.56
N GLU A 67 7.42 -7.24 -3.27
CA GLU A 67 7.40 -7.26 -4.74
C GLU A 67 5.99 -7.44 -5.29
N GLN A 68 5.19 -8.29 -4.67
CA GLN A 68 3.82 -8.58 -5.11
C GLN A 68 2.93 -7.35 -4.95
N ALA A 69 3.02 -6.65 -3.82
CA ALA A 69 2.32 -5.40 -3.59
C ALA A 69 2.81 -4.29 -4.54
N SER A 70 4.12 -4.22 -4.80
CA SER A 70 4.70 -3.24 -5.74
C SER A 70 4.15 -3.42 -7.15
N VAL A 71 4.09 -4.66 -7.64
CA VAL A 71 3.51 -4.98 -8.95
C VAL A 71 2.02 -4.62 -9.00
N LEU A 72 1.26 -4.94 -7.94
CA LEU A 72 -0.16 -4.61 -7.87
C LEU A 72 -0.43 -3.11 -7.84
N ALA A 73 0.41 -2.34 -7.14
CA ALA A 73 0.38 -0.87 -7.14
C ALA A 73 0.80 -0.27 -8.49
N GLY A 74 1.25 -1.08 -9.46
CA GLY A 74 1.70 -0.65 -10.77
C GLY A 74 3.14 -0.15 -10.80
N PHE A 75 3.93 -0.42 -9.76
CA PHE A 75 5.37 -0.17 -9.77
C PHE A 75 6.09 -1.31 -10.48
N PRO A 76 7.02 -1.03 -11.41
CA PRO A 76 7.90 -2.08 -11.93
C PRO A 76 8.70 -2.66 -10.76
N SER A 77 8.68 -3.98 -10.66
CA SER A 77 9.29 -4.80 -9.61
C SER A 77 10.81 -4.65 -9.47
N ASN A 78 11.47 -3.73 -10.17
CA ASN A 78 12.91 -3.43 -10.01
C ASN A 78 13.27 -1.94 -10.06
N GLU A 79 12.33 -1.07 -10.39
CA GLU A 79 12.66 0.29 -10.83
C GLU A 79 11.82 1.38 -10.14
N GLY A 80 10.76 0.99 -9.45
CA GLY A 80 9.83 1.95 -8.86
C GLY A 80 9.14 2.83 -9.89
N PRO A 81 8.14 3.63 -9.45
CA PRO A 81 7.31 4.41 -10.35
C PRO A 81 8.11 5.41 -11.20
N LEU A 82 9.15 6.02 -10.60
CA LEU A 82 9.96 7.02 -11.30
C LEU A 82 10.83 6.41 -12.41
N ALA A 83 11.46 5.25 -12.21
CA ALA A 83 12.22 4.65 -13.30
C ALA A 83 11.31 3.94 -14.33
N ALA A 84 10.10 3.49 -13.95
CA ALA A 84 9.05 3.13 -14.92
C ALA A 84 8.74 4.28 -15.89
N LEU A 85 8.48 5.47 -15.34
CA LEU A 85 8.16 6.66 -16.13
C LEU A 85 9.33 7.09 -17.02
N ARG A 86 10.58 7.00 -16.51
CA ARG A 86 11.79 7.24 -17.32
C ARG A 86 11.93 6.25 -18.47
N GLY A 87 11.68 4.95 -18.25
CA GLY A 87 11.71 3.92 -19.29
C GLY A 87 10.68 4.16 -20.41
N LEU A 88 9.57 4.81 -20.09
CA LEU A 88 8.53 5.21 -21.04
C LEU A 88 8.78 6.59 -21.70
N GLY A 89 9.90 7.25 -21.39
CA GLY A 89 10.21 8.58 -21.91
C GLY A 89 9.32 9.70 -21.36
N VAL A 90 8.62 9.46 -20.26
CA VAL A 90 7.72 10.42 -19.62
C VAL A 90 8.47 11.19 -18.54
N THR A 91 8.44 12.52 -18.61
CA THR A 91 8.97 13.38 -17.54
C THR A 91 7.92 13.50 -16.45
N PRO A 92 8.23 13.19 -15.17
CA PRO A 92 7.24 13.29 -14.11
C PRO A 92 6.81 14.76 -13.89
N PRO A 93 5.53 15.03 -13.58
CA PRO A 93 5.03 16.37 -13.30
C PRO A 93 5.69 16.98 -12.04
N SER A 94 5.80 18.31 -12.00
CA SER A 94 6.50 19.07 -10.94
C SER A 94 5.84 19.02 -9.56
N SER A 95 4.59 18.56 -9.49
CA SER A 95 3.86 18.34 -8.23
C SER A 95 2.83 17.25 -8.46
N TYR A 96 2.97 16.14 -7.74
CA TYR A 96 2.04 15.02 -7.77
C TYR A 96 1.94 14.46 -6.35
N VAL A 97 0.73 14.46 -5.81
CA VAL A 97 0.43 13.82 -4.53
C VAL A 97 -0.13 12.45 -4.85
N GLY A 98 0.73 11.45 -4.74
CA GLY A 98 0.37 10.06 -4.93
C GLY A 98 1.60 9.17 -4.73
N PRO A 99 1.46 7.85 -4.88
CA PRO A 99 2.47 6.83 -4.51
C PRO A 99 3.89 6.99 -5.11
N LEU A 100 4.17 8.02 -5.89
CA LEU A 100 5.43 8.30 -6.58
C LEU A 100 6.65 8.53 -5.66
N GLU A 101 6.45 8.87 -4.39
CA GLU A 101 7.58 8.93 -3.42
C GLU A 101 8.14 7.54 -3.10
N LEU A 102 7.33 6.49 -3.27
CA LEU A 102 7.72 5.12 -2.97
C LEU A 102 8.32 4.45 -4.22
N ALA A 103 9.63 4.12 -4.17
CA ALA A 103 10.27 3.28 -5.18
C ALA A 103 9.73 1.83 -5.20
N TYR A 104 9.05 1.41 -4.13
CA TYR A 104 8.41 0.10 -3.97
C TYR A 104 7.45 0.16 -2.79
N ILE A 105 6.56 -0.82 -2.65
CA ILE A 105 5.74 -0.99 -1.45
C ILE A 105 6.53 -1.78 -0.39
N PRO A 106 6.85 -1.19 0.77
CA PRO A 106 7.52 -1.88 1.87
C PRO A 106 6.52 -2.63 2.77
N GLY A 107 6.98 -3.69 3.42
CA GLY A 107 6.26 -4.31 4.53
C GLY A 107 5.01 -5.11 4.13
N THR A 108 4.28 -5.52 5.15
CA THR A 108 3.02 -6.27 5.01
C THR A 108 1.92 -5.31 4.55
N VAL A 109 1.11 -5.75 3.59
CA VAL A 109 -0.04 -4.97 3.12
C VAL A 109 -1.31 -5.80 3.13
N LEU A 110 -2.44 -5.13 3.27
CA LEU A 110 -3.76 -5.71 3.07
C LEU A 110 -4.35 -5.18 1.76
N VAL A 111 -4.80 -6.07 0.89
CA VAL A 111 -5.56 -5.72 -0.32
C VAL A 111 -7.02 -6.10 -0.10
N SER A 112 -7.90 -5.11 -0.08
CA SER A 112 -9.33 -5.24 0.18
C SER A 112 -10.17 -4.50 -0.87
N THR A 113 -11.46 -4.78 -0.92
CA THR A 113 -12.39 -3.98 -1.73
C THR A 113 -12.84 -2.73 -1.00
N LYS A 114 -13.35 -1.73 -1.73
CA LYS A 114 -13.90 -0.51 -1.13
C LYS A 114 -15.04 -0.78 -0.12
N GLN A 115 -15.78 -1.86 -0.30
CA GLN A 115 -16.90 -2.23 0.58
C GLN A 115 -16.41 -2.83 1.90
N GLU A 116 -15.20 -3.38 1.93
CA GLU A 116 -14.61 -4.03 3.09
C GLU A 116 -13.84 -3.07 3.98
N VAL A 117 -13.76 -1.80 3.60
CA VAL A 117 -13.10 -0.74 4.38
C VAL A 117 -14.13 0.35 4.65
N SER A 118 -14.63 0.39 5.89
CA SER A 118 -15.54 1.43 6.34
C SER A 118 -14.71 2.58 6.93
N TRP A 119 -14.78 3.75 6.29
CA TRP A 119 -14.51 5.01 6.96
C TRP A 119 -15.77 5.84 6.80
N THR A 120 -16.43 6.15 7.92
CA THR A 120 -17.22 7.37 7.94
C THR A 120 -16.24 8.52 7.77
N GLU A 121 -16.25 9.18 6.61
CA GLU A 121 -15.85 10.58 6.58
C GLU A 121 -16.69 11.25 7.66
N THR A 122 -16.08 11.61 8.79
CA THR A 122 -16.69 12.61 9.66
C THR A 122 -16.67 13.88 8.82
N GLU A 123 -17.76 14.13 8.09
CA GLU A 123 -18.05 15.45 7.54
C GLU A 123 -18.12 16.40 8.75
N GLU A 124 -17.04 17.14 9.01
CA GLU A 124 -17.07 18.39 9.79
C GLU A 124 -17.15 19.60 8.86
#